data_AF-X7ZWP3-F1
#
_entry.id   AF-X7ZWP3-F1
#
_cell.length_a   1.000
_cell.length_b   1.000
_cell.length_c   1.000
_cell.angle_alpha   90.00
_cell.angle_beta   90.00
_cell.angle_gamma   90.00
#
_symmetry.space_group_name_H-M   'P 1'
#
loop_
_entity.id
_entity.type
_entity.pdbx_description
1 polymer ?
#
loop_
_entity_poly.entity_id
_entity_poly.type
_entity_poly.pdbx_seq_one_letter_code
_entity_poly.pdbx_strand_id
1 'polypeptide(L)'
;MKWGIVFSSTGFPDPDSAVALAQAAEQAGFESLWAPEHVIMSKHPDATPYRGSPDGSMARLSRRGGIPDPLIWFAYVAATTSRIRFGTGC
;
A
#
# COMPACT_ATOMS: atom_id res chain seq x y z
N MET A 1 16.51 17.21 1.39
CA MET A 1 16.26 15.81 1.79
C MET A 1 14.89 15.41 1.24
N LYS A 2 14.71 14.16 0.78
CA LYS A 2 13.46 13.66 0.19
C LYS A 2 12.89 12.56 1.08
N TRP A 3 11.57 12.51 1.21
CA TRP A 3 10.85 11.58 2.09
C TRP A 3 9.77 10.84 1.31
N GLY A 4 9.61 9.55 1.60
CA GLY A 4 8.58 8.70 0.98
C GLY A 4 7.73 7.98 2.03
N ILE A 5 6.52 7.58 1.63
CA ILE A 5 5.57 6.85 2.49
C ILE A 5 5.49 5.39 2.02
N VAL A 6 5.92 4.46 2.87
CA VAL A 6 5.82 3.01 2.62
C VAL A 6 4.44 2.46 3.00
N PHE A 7 4.06 1.33 2.41
CA PHE A 7 2.78 0.67 2.64
C PHE A 7 1.55 1.57 2.36
N SER A 8 1.67 2.47 1.37
CA SER A 8 0.62 3.42 1.03
C SER A 8 -0.66 2.71 0.58
N SER A 9 -0.54 1.71 -0.30
CA SER A 9 -1.71 0.98 -0.83
C SER A 9 -2.37 0.06 0.21
N THR A 10 -1.61 -0.55 1.12
CA THR A 10 -2.16 -1.44 2.16
C THR A 10 -2.67 -0.66 3.37
N GLY A 11 -2.12 0.53 3.61
CA GLY A 11 -2.65 1.49 4.58
C GLY A 11 -3.96 2.14 4.13
N PHE A 12 -4.09 2.39 2.82
CA PHE A 12 -5.23 3.08 2.19
C PHE A 12 -5.71 2.33 0.93
N PRO A 13 -6.31 1.14 1.09
CA PRO A 13 -6.69 0.28 -0.03
C PRO A 13 -8.01 0.68 -0.70
N ASP A 14 -8.83 1.47 -0.01
CA ASP A 14 -10.07 2.02 -0.55
C ASP A 14 -9.78 3.23 -1.48
N PRO A 15 -10.45 3.35 -2.64
CA PRO A 15 -10.21 4.43 -3.61
C PRO A 15 -10.26 5.84 -3.03
N ASP A 16 -11.27 6.17 -2.22
CA ASP A 16 -11.44 7.53 -1.70
C ASP A 16 -10.33 7.84 -0.68
N SER A 17 -10.01 6.86 0.16
CA SER A 17 -8.91 6.97 1.13
C SER A 17 -7.53 7.08 0.44
N ALA A 18 -7.35 6.41 -0.69
CA ALA A 18 -6.12 6.45 -1.48
C ALA A 18 -5.89 7.83 -2.10
N VAL A 19 -6.94 8.44 -2.66
CA VAL A 19 -6.88 9.80 -3.21
C VAL A 19 -6.59 10.82 -2.10
N ALA A 20 -7.29 10.71 -0.97
CA ALA A 20 -7.07 11.59 0.17
C ALA A 20 -5.61 11.52 0.67
N LEU A 21 -5.05 10.30 0.79
CA LEU A 21 -3.64 10.11 1.13
C LEU A 21 -2.72 10.79 0.10
N ALA A 22 -2.91 10.50 -1.18
CA ALA A 22 -1.99 10.93 -2.23
C ALA A 22 -1.93 12.46 -2.36
N GLN A 23 -3.10 13.12 -2.29
CA GLN A 23 -3.18 14.58 -2.31
C GLN A 23 -2.56 15.21 -1.05
N ALA A 24 -2.86 14.66 0.13
CA ALA A 24 -2.28 15.16 1.38
C ALA A 24 -0.75 14.98 1.40
N ALA A 25 -0.23 13.85 0.93
CA ALA A 25 1.20 13.59 0.84
C ALA A 25 1.90 14.56 -0.12
N GLU A 26 1.32 14.80 -1.30
CA GLU A 26 1.87 15.74 -2.28
C GLU A 26 1.87 17.19 -1.74
N GLN A 27 0.80 17.60 -1.07
CA GLN A 27 0.67 18.92 -0.42
C GLN A 27 1.66 19.10 0.73
N ALA A 28 1.88 18.06 1.52
CA ALA A 28 2.85 18.05 2.62
C ALA A 28 4.32 17.98 2.14
N GLY A 29 4.56 17.82 0.85
CA GLY A 29 5.90 17.82 0.26
C GLY A 29 6.62 16.47 0.28
N PHE A 30 5.90 15.36 0.46
CA PHE A 30 6.46 14.03 0.24
C PHE A 30 6.84 13.86 -1.23
N GLU A 31 7.92 13.10 -1.45
CA GLU A 31 8.47 12.88 -2.78
C GLU A 31 7.89 11.64 -3.44
N SER A 32 7.56 10.61 -2.66
CA SER A 32 7.10 9.34 -3.21
C SER A 32 6.13 8.56 -2.30
N LEU A 33 5.24 7.80 -2.94
CA LEU A 33 4.40 6.78 -2.33
C LEU A 33 4.87 5.39 -2.77
N TRP A 34 4.91 4.46 -1.82
CA TRP A 34 5.41 3.10 -2.06
C TRP A 34 4.37 2.04 -1.69
N ALA A 35 4.26 1.03 -2.55
CA ALA A 35 3.32 -0.07 -2.39
C ALA A 35 4.05 -1.43 -2.50
N PRO A 36 3.67 -2.43 -1.69
CA PRO A 36 4.27 -3.76 -1.73
C PRO A 36 3.78 -4.55 -2.94
N GLU A 37 4.61 -5.48 -3.40
CA GLU A 37 4.29 -6.42 -4.48
C GLU A 37 3.90 -7.79 -3.90
N HIS A 38 2.69 -7.89 -3.38
CA HIS A 38 2.17 -9.15 -2.85
C HIS A 38 0.84 -9.52 -3.50
N VAL A 39 0.92 -10.35 -4.55
CA VAL A 39 -0.25 -10.80 -5.34
C VAL A 39 -0.96 -11.99 -4.67
N ILE A 40 -0.26 -12.73 -3.80
CA ILE A 40 -0.77 -13.97 -3.18
C ILE A 40 -0.69 -13.86 -1.68
N MET A 41 -1.79 -14.23 -1.03
CA MET A 41 -1.89 -14.36 0.41
C MET A 41 -2.26 -15.80 0.77
N SER A 42 -1.47 -16.43 1.64
CA SER A 42 -1.79 -17.77 2.13
C SER A 42 -3.07 -17.73 2.97
N LYS A 43 -3.98 -18.68 2.72
CA LYS A 43 -5.21 -18.88 3.49
C LYS A 43 -5.17 -20.12 4.38
N HIS A 44 -4.10 -20.91 4.32
CA HIS A 44 -4.05 -22.23 4.95
C HIS A 44 -3.24 -22.24 6.25
N PRO A 45 -3.69 -22.97 7.29
CA PRO A 45 -2.97 -23.12 8.56
C PRO A 45 -1.65 -23.88 8.43
N ASP A 46 -1.51 -24.72 7.40
CA ASP A 46 -0.34 -25.57 7.16
C ASP A 46 0.82 -24.80 6.50
N ALA A 47 0.60 -23.51 6.20
CA ALA A 47 1.62 -22.65 5.62
C ALA A 47 2.64 -22.20 6.66
N THR A 48 3.87 -21.95 6.22
CA THR A 48 4.90 -21.29 7.03
C THR A 48 4.30 -20.01 7.65
N PRO A 49 4.37 -19.85 8.99
CA PRO A 49 3.81 -18.66 9.65
C PRO A 49 4.36 -17.37 9.07
N TYR A 50 3.49 -16.39 8.84
CA TYR A 50 3.88 -15.07 8.38
C TYR A 50 4.73 -14.38 9.44
N ARG A 51 6.01 -14.18 9.13
CA ARG A 51 6.96 -13.54 10.06
C ARG A 51 6.49 -12.13 10.39
N GLY A 52 6.56 -11.77 11.67
CA GLY A 52 6.10 -10.47 12.16
C GLY A 52 4.60 -10.39 12.47
N SER A 53 3.82 -11.46 12.24
CA SER A 53 2.46 -11.57 12.75
C SER A 53 2.41 -12.35 14.07
N PRO A 54 1.76 -11.84 15.14
CA PRO A 54 1.67 -12.53 16.42
C PRO A 54 0.99 -13.91 16.34
N ASP A 55 0.02 -14.06 15.44
CA ASP A 55 -0.71 -15.31 15.22
C ASP A 55 -0.23 -16.07 13.97
N GLY A 56 0.86 -15.61 13.35
CA GLY A 56 1.40 -16.19 12.11
C GLY A 56 0.50 -15.98 10.88
N SER A 57 -0.59 -15.21 10.98
CA SER A 57 -1.55 -15.01 9.89
C SER A 57 -1.38 -13.66 9.19
N MET A 58 -1.77 -13.60 7.92
CA MET A 58 -1.92 -12.34 7.17
C MET A 58 -3.34 -11.74 7.28
N ALA A 59 -4.19 -12.26 8.19
CA ALA A 59 -5.61 -11.89 8.25
C ALA A 59 -5.85 -10.40 8.52
N ARG A 60 -4.90 -9.72 9.19
CA ARG A 60 -4.95 -8.27 9.42
C ARG A 60 -4.96 -7.45 8.13
N LEU A 61 -4.21 -7.89 7.10
CA LEU A 61 -4.16 -7.23 5.79
C LEU A 61 -5.48 -7.44 5.04
N SER A 62 -6.03 -8.66 5.09
CA SER A 62 -7.31 -8.96 4.43
C SER A 62 -8.47 -8.15 5.02
N ARG A 63 -8.51 -7.99 6.36
CA ARG A 63 -9.55 -7.22 7.05
C ARG A 63 -9.53 -5.72 6.73
N ARG A 64 -8.39 -5.19 6.26
CA ARG A 64 -8.24 -3.77 5.90
C ARG A 64 -8.65 -3.45 4.47
N GLY A 65 -9.06 -4.44 3.66
CA GLY A 65 -9.33 -4.27 2.23
C GLY A 65 -8.35 -5.02 1.34
N GLY A 66 -7.41 -5.76 1.92
CA GLY A 66 -6.45 -6.57 1.19
C GLY A 66 -5.20 -5.80 0.77
N ILE A 67 -4.52 -6.33 -0.25
CA ILE A 67 -3.33 -5.73 -0.85
C ILE A 67 -3.73 -5.38 -2.28
N PRO A 68 -4.05 -4.11 -2.57
CA PRO A 68 -4.33 -3.69 -3.93
C PRO A 68 -3.14 -3.97 -4.84
N ASP A 69 -3.42 -4.31 -6.10
CA ASP A 69 -2.36 -4.36 -7.11
C ASP A 69 -1.67 -2.98 -7.16
N PRO A 70 -0.34 -2.92 -6.98
CA PRO A 70 0.35 -1.66 -6.83
C PRO A 70 0.25 -0.81 -8.11
N LEU A 71 0.23 -1.41 -9.29
CA LEU A 71 0.17 -0.67 -10.55
C LEU A 71 -1.22 -0.07 -10.77
N ILE A 72 -2.28 -0.81 -10.45
CA ILE A 72 -3.65 -0.30 -10.51
C ILE A 72 -3.86 0.81 -9.48
N TRP A 73 -3.37 0.61 -8.25
CA TRP A 73 -3.48 1.61 -7.20
C TRP A 73 -2.71 2.88 -7.58
N PHE A 74 -1.48 2.77 -8.10
CA PHE A 74 -0.71 3.92 -8.59
C PHE A 74 -1.41 4.63 -9.75
N ALA A 75 -1.92 3.90 -10.74
CA ALA A 75 -2.64 4.51 -11.85
C ALA A 75 -3.84 5.35 -11.37
N TYR A 76 -4.56 4.84 -10.36
CA TYR A 76 -5.69 5.53 -9.77
C TYR A 76 -5.29 6.83 -9.07
N VAL A 77 -4.30 6.79 -8.17
CA VAL A 77 -3.88 8.00 -7.44
C VAL A 77 -3.08 8.98 -8.29
N ALA A 78 -2.35 8.49 -9.30
CA ALA A 78 -1.63 9.31 -10.27
C ALA A 78 -2.57 10.21 -11.07
N ALA A 79 -3.82 9.78 -11.31
CA ALA A 79 -4.82 10.62 -11.98
C ALA A 79 -5.25 11.85 -11.14
N THR A 80 -4.93 11.87 -9.85
CA THR A 80 -5.34 12.92 -8.90
C THR A 80 -4.17 13.72 -8.32
N THR A 81 -2.95 13.44 -8.79
CA THR A 81 -1.69 14.07 -8.34
C THR A 81 -0.85 14.50 -9.53
N SER A 82 0.16 15.35 -9.31
CA SER A 82 0.88 16.01 -10.43
C SER A 82 2.40 15.88 -10.37
N ARG A 83 2.96 15.55 -9.20
CA ARG A 83 4.40 15.66 -8.93
C ARG A 83 4.94 14.51 -8.08
N ILE A 84 4.12 13.91 -7.22
CA ILE A 84 4.51 12.79 -6.36
C ILE A 84 4.87 11.57 -7.22
N ARG A 85 5.91 10.85 -6.80
CA ARG A 85 6.44 9.68 -7.52
C ARG A 85 5.92 8.39 -6.89
N PHE A 86 6.01 7.30 -7.64
CA PHE A 86 5.56 5.98 -7.20
C PHE A 86 6.72 4.97 -7.25
N GLY A 87 6.75 4.03 -6.31
CA GLY A 87 7.77 2.99 -6.26
C GLY A 87 7.25 1.69 -5.65
N THR A 88 7.81 0.56 -6.10
CA THR A 88 7.56 -0.76 -5.50
C THR A 88 8.78 -1.26 -4.73
N GLY A 89 8.63 -2.31 -3.90
CA GLY A 89 9.71 -2.90 -3.13
C GLY A 89 9.73 -2.57 -1.64
N CYS A 90 8.57 -2.65 -0.98
CA CYS A 90 8.41 -2.54 0.48
C CYS A 90 7.84 -3.81 1.12
#